data_AF-A0A0P9RE07-F1
#
_entry.id   AF-A0A0P9RE07-F1
#
_cell.length_a   1.000
_cell.length_b   1.000
_cell.length_c   1.000
_cell.angle_alpha   90.00
_cell.angle_beta   90.00
_cell.angle_gamma   90.00
#
_symmetry.space_group_name_H-M   'P 1'
#
loop_
_entity.id
_entity.type
_entity.pdbx_description
1 polymer ?
#
loop_
_entity_poly.entity_id
_entity_poly.type
_entity_poly.pdbx_seq_one_letter_code
_entity_poly.pdbx_strand_id
1 'polypeptide(L)'
;MMLFKMVGAIYTAIFAVLALVIAVITHSGIVQLVAPKARAAQKQVLLGRVTRIGTSILSDLSRLEAQIRAITQAVPLLDTDGIDKVLPGLVDQYGGQKIFSGVMLLMPDKRTLRLSKHSSFFHRASDDQKVVVSTFWNSAAAPKHREQSRHRAGQNAAEVKFA
;
A
#
# COMPACT_ATOMS: atom_id res chain seq x y z
N MET A 1 55.25 -47.35 28.56
CA MET A 1 54.55 -46.76 27.38
C MET A 1 53.01 -46.87 27.45
N MET A 2 52.42 -47.98 27.92
CA MET A 2 50.96 -48.12 28.09
C MET A 2 50.35 -47.24 29.20
N LEU A 3 51.02 -47.07 30.34
CA LEU A 3 50.52 -46.29 31.47
C LEU A 3 50.32 -44.79 31.15
N PHE A 4 51.26 -44.19 30.40
CA PHE A 4 51.15 -42.79 29.93
C PHE A 4 49.97 -42.57 28.95
N LYS A 5 49.66 -43.58 28.11
CA LYS A 5 48.50 -43.53 27.20
C LYS A 5 47.17 -43.58 27.97
N MET A 6 47.10 -44.34 29.05
CA MET A 6 45.89 -44.47 29.88
C MET A 6 45.62 -43.20 30.69
N VAL A 7 46.66 -42.60 31.26
CA VAL A 7 46.57 -41.31 31.97
C VAL A 7 46.15 -40.18 31.03
N GLY A 8 46.76 -40.11 29.84
CA GLY A 8 46.36 -39.14 28.80
C GLY A 8 44.89 -39.29 28.40
N ALA A 9 44.40 -40.52 28.19
CA ALA A 9 43.01 -40.79 27.83
C ALA A 9 42.00 -40.33 28.90
N ILE A 10 42.34 -40.48 30.19
CA ILE A 10 41.49 -40.02 31.30
C ILE A 10 41.37 -38.50 31.32
N TYR A 11 42.50 -37.78 31.17
CA TYR A 11 42.47 -36.31 31.13
C TYR A 11 41.68 -35.78 29.92
N THR A 12 41.83 -36.39 28.74
CA THR A 12 41.05 -36.02 27.55
C THR A 12 39.56 -36.30 27.74
N ALA A 13 39.19 -37.41 28.40
CA ALA A 13 37.81 -37.74 28.72
C ALA A 13 37.19 -36.73 29.70
N ILE A 14 37.90 -36.37 30.77
CA ILE A 14 37.45 -35.35 31.73
C ILE A 14 37.28 -33.99 31.04
N PHE A 15 38.23 -33.60 30.19
CA PHE A 15 38.15 -32.37 29.43
C PHE A 15 36.95 -32.36 28.47
N ALA A 16 36.70 -33.47 27.76
CA ALA A 16 35.55 -33.60 26.88
C ALA A 16 34.21 -33.51 27.64
N VAL A 17 34.12 -34.17 28.80
CA VAL A 17 32.92 -34.08 29.67
C VAL A 17 32.72 -32.65 30.17
N LEU A 18 33.78 -31.99 30.64
CA LEU A 18 33.70 -30.61 31.10
C LEU A 18 33.27 -29.66 29.98
N ALA A 19 33.83 -29.81 28.78
CA ALA A 19 33.45 -29.04 27.60
C ALA A 19 31.97 -29.27 27.23
N LEU A 20 31.49 -30.51 27.29
CA LEU A 20 30.08 -30.85 27.08
C LEU A 20 29.17 -30.16 28.11
N VAL A 21 29.55 -30.22 29.40
CA VAL A 21 28.79 -29.58 30.47
C VAL A 21 28.70 -28.07 30.27
N ILE A 22 29.81 -27.41 29.93
CA ILE A 22 29.83 -25.97 29.65
C ILE A 22 28.95 -25.65 28.44
N ALA A 23 29.00 -26.46 27.38
CA ALA A 23 28.17 -26.27 26.19
C ALA A 23 26.67 -26.36 26.53
N VAL A 24 26.27 -27.35 27.34
CA VAL A 24 24.87 -27.52 27.77
C VAL A 24 24.41 -26.35 28.64
N ILE A 25 25.22 -25.92 29.61
CA ILE A 25 24.90 -24.78 30.49
C ILE A 25 24.76 -23.50 29.66
N THR A 26 25.69 -23.27 28.73
CA THR A 26 25.67 -22.09 27.85
C THR A 26 24.44 -22.09 26.96
N HIS A 27 24.12 -23.22 26.34
CA HIS A 27 22.92 -23.36 25.51
C HIS A 27 21.65 -23.10 26.32
N SER A 28 21.54 -23.70 27.51
CA SER A 28 20.39 -23.53 28.39
C SER A 28 20.25 -22.08 28.85
N GLY A 29 21.36 -21.41 29.18
CA GLY A 29 21.39 -20.00 29.54
C GLY A 29 20.90 -19.10 28.40
N ILE A 30 21.33 -19.35 27.15
CA ILE A 30 20.86 -18.61 25.98
C ILE A 30 19.34 -18.79 25.79
N VAL A 31 18.84 -20.02 25.87
CA VAL A 31 17.43 -20.33 25.62
C VAL A 31 16.52 -19.76 26.72
N GLN A 32 16.93 -19.82 27.98
CA GLN A 32 16.08 -19.41 29.10
C GLN A 32 16.17 -17.92 29.43
N LEU A 33 17.33 -17.28 29.25
CA LEU A 33 17.55 -15.89 29.69
C LEU A 33 17.57 -14.89 28.52
N VAL A 34 18.20 -15.26 27.40
CA VAL A 34 18.46 -14.33 26.29
C VAL A 34 17.34 -14.40 25.24
N ALA A 35 16.98 -15.61 24.80
CA ALA A 35 15.95 -15.83 23.79
C ALA A 35 14.58 -15.22 24.13
N PRO A 36 14.02 -15.31 25.35
CA PRO A 36 12.72 -14.69 25.64
C PRO A 36 12.78 -13.17 25.57
N LYS A 37 13.86 -12.54 26.06
CA LYS A 37 14.05 -11.08 25.99
C LYS A 37 14.17 -10.60 24.55
N ALA A 38 14.96 -11.31 23.74
CA ALA A 38 15.12 -11.02 22.32
C ALA A 38 13.77 -11.15 21.56
N ARG A 39 13.01 -12.22 21.82
CA ARG A 39 11.68 -12.43 21.22
C ARG A 39 10.67 -11.37 21.65
N ALA A 40 10.66 -10.96 22.91
CA ALA A 40 9.77 -9.91 23.40
C ALA A 40 10.07 -8.55 22.73
N ALA A 41 11.34 -8.18 22.62
CA ALA A 41 11.76 -6.96 21.93
C ALA A 41 11.39 -7.01 20.44
N GLN A 42 11.61 -8.14 19.75
CA GLN A 42 11.21 -8.31 18.36
C GLN A 42 9.69 -8.16 18.17
N LYS A 43 8.86 -8.73 19.06
CA LYS A 43 7.41 -8.57 19.01
C LYS A 43 6.99 -7.10 19.15
N GLN A 44 7.60 -6.36 20.08
CA GLN A 44 7.30 -4.93 20.26
C GLN A 44 7.68 -4.12 19.02
N VAL A 45 8.84 -4.40 18.42
CA VAL A 45 9.26 -3.75 17.18
C VAL A 45 8.29 -4.07 16.04
N LEU A 46 7.85 -5.32 15.91
CA LEU A 46 6.89 -5.72 14.89
C LEU A 46 5.54 -5.02 15.07
N LEU A 47 4.99 -5.01 16.29
CA LEU A 47 3.74 -4.30 16.59
C LEU A 47 3.86 -2.80 16.31
N GLY A 48 4.96 -2.18 16.72
CA GLY A 48 5.23 -0.77 16.43
C GLY A 48 5.29 -0.47 14.93
N ARG A 49 5.90 -1.36 14.13
CA ARG A 49 5.92 -1.24 12.66
C ARG A 49 4.52 -1.36 12.07
N VAL A 50 3.72 -2.33 12.52
CA VAL A 50 2.33 -2.51 12.04
C VAL A 50 1.48 -1.28 12.37
N THR A 51 1.56 -0.76 13.60
CA THR A 51 0.84 0.46 13.99
C THR A 51 1.28 1.66 13.16
N ARG A 52 2.58 1.81 12.89
CA ARG A 52 3.11 2.89 12.05
C ARG A 52 2.61 2.79 10.60
N ILE A 53 2.55 1.58 10.05
CA ILE A 53 2.00 1.35 8.72
C ILE A 53 0.51 1.69 8.70
N GLY A 54 -0.26 1.19 9.67
CA GLY A 54 -1.70 1.47 9.79
C GLY A 54 -2.00 2.96 9.89
N THR A 55 -1.29 3.68 10.75
CA THR A 55 -1.44 5.14 10.89
C THR A 55 -1.07 5.90 9.61
N SER A 56 -0.02 5.47 8.89
CA SER A 56 0.32 6.05 7.59
C SER A 56 -0.79 5.83 6.56
N ILE A 57 -1.34 4.61 6.47
CA ILE A 57 -2.41 4.28 5.52
C ILE A 57 -3.66 5.11 5.82
N LEU A 58 -4.06 5.22 7.09
CA LEU A 58 -5.22 6.02 7.48
C LEU A 58 -5.01 7.51 7.15
N SER A 59 -3.79 8.03 7.35
CA SER A 59 -3.47 9.41 6.97
C SER A 59 -3.45 9.62 5.46
N ASP A 60 -3.02 8.64 4.67
CA ASP A 60 -3.07 8.74 3.20
C ASP A 60 -4.51 8.67 2.71
N LEU A 61 -5.33 7.81 3.31
CA LEU A 61 -6.75 7.67 2.97
C LEU A 61 -7.54 8.94 3.30
N SER A 62 -7.29 9.58 4.45
CA SER A 62 -7.96 10.84 4.80
C SER A 62 -7.60 11.98 3.84
N ARG A 63 -6.34 12.04 3.38
CA ARG A 63 -5.92 12.99 2.33
C ARG A 63 -6.61 12.71 1.01
N LEU A 64 -6.71 11.44 0.62
CA LEU A 64 -7.41 11.02 -0.59
C LEU A 64 -8.91 11.34 -0.53
N GLU A 65 -9.56 11.11 0.61
CA GLU A 65 -10.96 11.48 0.81
C GLU A 65 -11.17 13.00 0.69
N ALA A 66 -10.30 13.79 1.33
CA ALA A 66 -10.36 15.25 1.24
C ALA A 66 -10.15 15.74 -0.20
N GLN A 67 -9.23 15.13 -0.95
CA GLN A 67 -8.97 15.42 -2.35
C GLN A 67 -10.19 15.13 -3.23
N ILE A 68 -10.79 13.93 -3.08
CA ILE A 68 -11.98 13.53 -3.84
C ILE A 68 -13.14 14.47 -3.52
N ARG A 69 -13.37 14.79 -2.24
CA ARG A 69 -14.41 15.73 -1.82
C ARG A 69 -14.22 17.11 -2.47
N ALA A 70 -13.01 17.63 -2.46
CA ALA A 70 -12.67 18.91 -3.09
C ALA A 70 -12.95 18.87 -4.60
N ILE A 71 -12.53 17.81 -5.30
CA ILE A 71 -12.81 17.62 -6.73
C ILE A 71 -14.33 17.56 -6.99
N THR A 72 -15.07 16.74 -6.24
CA THR A 72 -16.51 16.57 -6.40
C THR A 72 -17.28 17.87 -6.18
N GLN A 73 -16.82 18.74 -5.27
CA GLN A 73 -17.46 20.03 -4.99
C GLN A 73 -17.03 21.13 -5.96
N ALA A 74 -15.79 21.09 -6.46
CA ALA A 74 -15.27 22.12 -7.36
C ALA A 74 -15.76 21.92 -8.81
N VAL A 75 -15.80 20.68 -9.31
CA VAL A 75 -16.09 20.42 -10.72
C VAL A 75 -17.45 20.95 -11.21
N PRO A 76 -18.55 20.86 -10.44
CA PRO A 76 -19.83 21.45 -10.85
C PRO A 76 -19.81 22.97 -11.05
N LEU A 77 -18.81 23.66 -10.48
CA LEU A 77 -18.64 25.12 -10.59
C LEU A 77 -17.78 25.54 -11.79
N LEU A 78 -17.14 24.57 -12.47
CA LEU A 78 -16.23 24.83 -13.58
C LEU A 78 -16.93 24.64 -14.92
N ASP A 79 -16.51 25.42 -15.90
CA ASP A 79 -16.82 25.18 -17.30
C ASP A 79 -16.00 23.99 -17.84
N THR A 80 -16.41 23.47 -18.99
CA THR A 80 -15.80 22.28 -19.61
C THR A 80 -14.28 22.41 -19.78
N ASP A 81 -13.80 23.59 -20.16
CA ASP A 81 -12.37 23.86 -20.33
C ASP A 81 -11.65 24.08 -18.99
N GLY A 82 -12.31 24.70 -18.01
CA GLY A 82 -11.81 24.86 -16.66
C GLY A 82 -11.58 23.53 -15.95
N ILE A 83 -12.45 22.53 -16.19
CA ILE A 83 -12.26 21.18 -15.66
C ILE A 83 -10.91 20.61 -16.10
N ASP A 84 -10.58 20.63 -17.40
CA ASP A 84 -9.34 20.04 -17.88
C ASP A 84 -8.08 20.82 -17.47
N LYS A 85 -8.21 22.13 -17.19
CA LYS A 85 -7.12 22.96 -16.69
C LYS A 85 -6.80 22.71 -15.21
N VAL A 86 -7.84 22.57 -14.38
CA VAL A 86 -7.69 22.53 -12.92
C VAL A 86 -7.52 21.10 -12.41
N LEU A 87 -8.18 20.12 -13.04
CA LEU A 87 -8.22 18.75 -12.57
C LEU A 87 -6.84 18.05 -12.48
N PRO A 88 -5.87 18.26 -13.40
CA PRO A 88 -4.51 17.74 -13.22
C PRO A 88 -3.86 18.21 -11.91
N GLY A 89 -3.99 19.50 -11.60
CA GLY A 89 -3.46 20.08 -10.37
C GLY A 89 -4.18 19.57 -9.13
N LEU A 90 -5.50 19.36 -9.21
CA LEU A 90 -6.26 18.73 -8.13
C LEU A 90 -5.86 17.28 -7.91
N VAL A 91 -5.53 16.52 -8.97
CA VAL A 91 -5.05 15.12 -8.86
C VAL A 91 -3.63 15.06 -8.28
N ASP A 92 -2.78 16.03 -8.60
CA ASP A 92 -1.40 16.11 -8.11
C ASP A 92 -1.24 16.92 -6.81
N GLN A 93 -2.33 17.37 -6.18
CA GLN A 93 -2.35 18.35 -5.08
C GLN A 93 -1.40 18.02 -3.91
N TYR A 94 -1.19 16.74 -3.62
CA TYR A 94 -0.32 16.29 -2.52
C TYR A 94 1.07 15.82 -2.98
N GLY A 95 1.41 15.95 -4.28
CA GLY A 95 2.69 15.52 -4.87
C GLY A 95 3.00 14.03 -4.70
N GLY A 96 2.02 13.24 -4.24
CA GLY A 96 2.21 11.85 -3.89
C GLY A 96 2.14 10.95 -5.12
N GLN A 97 3.19 10.18 -5.36
CA GLN A 97 3.22 9.12 -6.38
C GLN A 97 2.26 7.95 -6.06
N LYS A 98 1.65 7.95 -4.88
CA LYS A 98 0.67 6.93 -4.46
C LYS A 98 -0.61 6.96 -5.31
N ILE A 99 -0.92 8.10 -5.93
CA ILE A 99 -2.04 8.23 -6.87
C ILE A 99 -1.47 8.09 -8.28
N PHE A 100 -1.74 6.93 -8.88
CA PHE A 100 -1.29 6.61 -10.25
C PHE A 100 -2.13 7.31 -11.31
N SER A 101 -3.44 7.41 -11.11
CA SER A 101 -4.37 7.96 -12.09
C SER A 101 -5.60 8.57 -11.43
N GLY A 102 -6.25 9.47 -12.16
CA GLY A 102 -7.50 10.11 -11.79
C GLY A 102 -8.46 10.06 -12.97
N VAL A 103 -9.71 9.73 -12.71
CA VAL A 103 -10.77 9.69 -13.72
C VAL A 103 -11.96 10.47 -13.23
N MET A 104 -12.38 11.46 -14.01
CA MET A 104 -13.65 12.14 -13.84
C MET A 104 -14.61 11.61 -14.89
N LEU A 105 -15.49 10.71 -14.47
CA LEU A 105 -16.50 10.10 -15.33
C LEU A 105 -17.76 10.97 -15.36
N LEU A 106 -18.00 11.64 -16.49
CA LEU A 106 -19.23 12.40 -16.69
C LEU A 106 -20.27 11.58 -17.45
N MET A 107 -21.53 11.82 -17.11
CA MET A 107 -22.65 11.24 -17.85
C MET A 107 -22.72 11.81 -19.28
N PRO A 108 -23.30 11.05 -20.23
CA PRO A 108 -23.54 11.53 -21.60
C PRO A 108 -24.23 12.89 -21.61
N ASP A 109 -23.85 13.74 -22.56
CA ASP A 109 -24.45 15.05 -22.80
C ASP A 109 -24.34 16.06 -21.63
N LYS A 110 -23.64 15.71 -20.53
CA LYS A 110 -23.44 16.63 -19.40
C LYS A 110 -22.27 17.59 -19.58
N ARG A 111 -21.28 17.21 -20.39
CA ARG A 111 -20.07 18.01 -20.64
C ARG A 111 -20.11 18.73 -21.99
N THR A 112 -20.53 18.00 -23.02
CA THR A 112 -20.76 18.55 -24.36
C THR A 112 -22.01 17.90 -24.91
N LEU A 113 -22.94 18.73 -25.39
CA LEU A 113 -24.18 18.28 -25.98
C LEU A 113 -23.90 17.39 -27.21
N ARG A 114 -24.62 16.28 -27.33
CA ARG A 114 -24.48 15.26 -28.40
C ARG A 114 -23.17 14.47 -28.35
N LEU A 115 -22.37 14.60 -27.29
CA LEU A 115 -21.18 13.78 -27.07
C LEU A 115 -21.41 12.77 -25.94
N SER A 116 -21.53 11.50 -26.34
CA SER A 116 -21.77 10.40 -25.39
C SER A 116 -20.53 10.02 -24.56
N LYS A 117 -19.33 10.42 -25.00
CA LYS A 117 -18.06 10.18 -24.32
C LYS A 117 -17.29 11.51 -24.25
N HIS A 118 -17.43 12.18 -23.11
CA HIS A 118 -16.61 13.35 -22.81
C HIS A 118 -16.29 13.38 -21.32
N SER A 119 -15.23 12.67 -20.95
CA SER A 119 -14.75 12.52 -19.57
C SER A 119 -13.27 12.87 -19.51
N SER A 120 -12.77 13.24 -18.33
CA SER A 120 -11.36 13.61 -18.18
C SER A 120 -10.61 12.43 -17.55
N PHE A 121 -9.54 11.98 -18.22
CA PHE A 121 -8.71 10.86 -17.77
C PHE A 121 -7.29 11.33 -17.65
N PHE A 122 -6.66 11.05 -16.51
CA PHE A 122 -5.28 11.40 -16.26
C PHE A 122 -4.56 10.22 -15.64
N HIS A 123 -3.28 10.08 -15.94
CA HIS A 123 -2.40 9.08 -15.35
C HIS A 123 -1.00 9.65 -15.25
N ARG A 124 -0.16 9.10 -14.38
CA ARG A 124 1.25 9.45 -14.35
C ARG A 124 1.97 8.77 -15.51
N ALA A 125 2.75 9.55 -16.25
CA ALA A 125 3.65 9.01 -17.25
C ALA A 125 4.76 8.19 -16.58
N SER A 126 5.23 7.14 -17.26
CA SER A 126 6.26 6.24 -16.74
C SER A 126 7.60 6.94 -16.48
N ASP A 127 7.93 7.96 -17.29
CA ASP A 127 9.27 8.55 -17.33
C ASP A 127 9.49 9.65 -16.28
N ASP A 128 8.56 10.62 -16.19
CA ASP A 128 8.74 11.81 -15.35
C ASP A 128 7.73 11.91 -14.19
N GLN A 129 6.89 10.88 -14.01
CA GLN A 129 5.83 10.82 -13.00
C GLN A 129 4.85 12.01 -13.05
N LYS A 130 4.84 12.79 -14.13
CA LYS A 130 3.89 13.89 -14.29
C LYS A 130 2.54 13.36 -14.71
N VAL A 131 1.50 14.07 -14.28
CA VAL A 131 0.11 13.77 -14.64
C VAL A 131 -0.11 14.17 -16.10
N VAL A 132 -0.41 13.19 -16.95
CA VAL A 132 -0.68 13.35 -18.39
C VAL A 132 -2.10 12.93 -18.74
N VAL A 133 -2.69 13.61 -19.72
CA VAL A 133 -4.05 13.34 -20.22
C VAL A 133 -4.08 12.05 -21.02
N SER A 134 -5.08 11.21 -20.78
CA SER A 134 -5.39 10.05 -21.61
C SER A 134 -6.59 10.32 -22.51
N THR A 135 -6.41 10.21 -23.82
CA THR A 135 -7.46 10.41 -24.82
C THR A 135 -8.16 9.11 -25.22
N PHE A 136 -7.57 7.95 -24.89
CA PHE A 136 -8.07 6.63 -25.31
C PHE A 136 -9.53 6.40 -24.93
N TRP A 137 -9.92 6.73 -23.70
CA TRP A 137 -11.27 6.47 -23.18
C TRP A 137 -12.37 7.34 -23.80
N ASN A 138 -12.01 8.46 -24.43
CA ASN A 138 -12.93 9.29 -25.21
C ASN A 138 -12.98 8.87 -26.69
N SER A 139 -12.13 7.95 -27.13
CA SER A 139 -12.07 7.52 -28.53
C SER A 139 -13.25 6.62 -28.94
N ALA A 140 -13.41 6.42 -30.26
CA ALA A 140 -14.38 5.49 -30.81
C ALA A 140 -14.11 4.04 -30.37
N ALA A 141 -12.83 3.66 -30.23
CA ALA A 141 -12.40 2.31 -29.87
C ALA A 141 -12.71 1.93 -28.42
N ALA A 142 -12.87 2.90 -27.52
CA ALA A 142 -13.17 2.62 -26.13
C ALA A 142 -14.62 2.10 -25.95
N PRO A 143 -14.88 1.13 -25.05
CA PRO A 143 -16.24 0.70 -24.75
C PRO A 143 -17.04 1.82 -24.07
N LYS A 144 -18.34 1.92 -24.36
CA LYS A 144 -19.22 2.93 -23.73
C LYS A 144 -19.34 2.65 -22.24
N HIS A 145 -19.03 3.64 -21.40
CA HIS A 145 -19.00 3.48 -19.95
C HIS A 145 -20.31 2.97 -19.35
N ARG A 146 -21.45 3.45 -19.85
CA ARG A 146 -22.79 3.03 -19.40
C ARG A 146 -23.12 1.55 -19.63
N GLU A 147 -22.44 0.93 -20.59
CA GLU A 147 -22.64 -0.48 -20.95
C GLU A 147 -21.73 -1.41 -20.14
N GLN A 148 -20.78 -0.85 -19.37
CA GLN A 148 -19.87 -1.64 -18.54
C GLN A 148 -20.63 -2.22 -17.34
N SER A 149 -20.32 -3.47 -17.01
CA SER A 149 -20.95 -4.22 -15.90
C SER A 149 -20.93 -3.45 -14.59
N ARG A 150 -19.82 -2.77 -14.28
CA ARG A 150 -19.66 -1.92 -13.08
C ARG A 150 -20.65 -0.76 -13.01
N HIS A 151 -20.97 -0.11 -14.13
CA HIS A 151 -21.92 1.00 -14.14
C HIS A 151 -23.35 0.50 -13.91
N ARG A 152 -23.74 -0.58 -14.60
CA ARG A 152 -25.03 -1.24 -14.40
C ARG A 152 -25.18 -1.79 -12.98
N ALA A 153 -24.12 -2.38 -12.44
CA ALA A 153 -24.10 -2.85 -11.05
C ALA A 153 -24.27 -1.70 -10.06
N GLY A 154 -23.65 -0.54 -10.31
CA GLY A 154 -23.83 0.66 -9.48
C GLY A 154 -25.25 1.24 -9.55
N GLN A 155 -25.87 1.25 -10.74
CA GLN A 155 -27.27 1.68 -10.90
C GLN A 155 -28.26 0.75 -10.18
N ASN A 156 -27.94 -0.55 -10.13
CA ASN A 156 -28.76 -1.57 -9.49
C ASN A 156 -28.32 -1.89 -8.06
N ALA A 157 -27.37 -1.13 -7.50
CA ALA A 157 -26.91 -1.35 -6.14
C ALA A 157 -28.05 -1.00 -5.18
N ALA A 158 -28.31 -1.87 -4.21
CA ALA A 158 -29.27 -1.58 -3.15
C ALA A 158 -28.83 -0.29 -2.42
N GLU A 159 -29.78 0.61 -2.21
CA GLU A 159 -29.54 1.83 -1.46
C GLU A 159 -29.11 1.43 -0.04
N VAL A 160 -27.84 1.69 0.30
CA VAL A 160 -27.34 1.44 1.66
C VAL A 160 -27.94 2.52 2.54
N LYS A 161 -29.05 2.19 3.20
CA LYS A 161 -29.59 3.02 4.29
C LYS A 161 -28.62 2.92 5.46
N PHE A 162 -27.81 3.95 5.65
CA PHE A 162 -27.08 4.13 6.90
C PHE A 162 -28.12 4.41 7.98
N ALA A 163 -28.25 3.47 8.92
CA ALA A 163 -29.08 3.59 10.11
C ALA A 163 -28.39 4.46 11.17
#